data_AF-A0A6L9IXX3-F1
#
_entry.id   AF-A0A6L9IXX3-F1
#
_cell.length_a   1.000
_cell.length_b   1.000
_cell.length_c   1.000
_cell.angle_alpha   90.00
_cell.angle_beta   90.00
_cell.angle_gamma   90.00
#
_symmetry.space_group_name_H-M   'P 1'
#
loop_
_entity.id
_entity.type
_entity.pdbx_description
1 polymer ?
#
loop_
_entity_poly.entity_id
_entity_poly.type
_entity_poly.pdbx_seq_one_letter_code
_entity_poly.pdbx_strand_id
1 'polypeptide(L)'
;KHLADAAGVVYTPVDGDQHGLLTGLVRWARGLGLEVIAGGKARPYDFVYDEAARTVMCDQQTVTLSAESMQALAPITSGNAVDVLRARRELLAEIQQVGEPDVCEAVNAANATALLADIPELHAPIVRTTEIAEVLCTAADGGVLARTGVIDVVNVLRRADEPGLGGGVFTVVAAGHARTWAFMREKGLLMNARGSCGLLYRPYHLLGVETPVTLLAAVLLGLPTGGSEVLPRVDLAARTTRDFRAGEVVPMGHHVPLQPLMLPAVPVGDDHALPYFLAVHNQLMVDVPAGTILTYNMLEEPPESRLWALRRAQDRTLLHT
;
A
#
# COMPACT_ATOMS: atom_id res chain seq x y z
N LYS A 1 19.02 -4.95 6.91
CA LYS A 1 19.13 -4.11 8.12
C LYS A 1 20.10 -4.67 9.18
N HIS A 2 19.83 -5.79 9.87
CA HIS A 2 20.71 -6.27 10.96
C HIS A 2 22.18 -6.48 10.59
N LEU A 3 22.47 -6.99 9.39
CA LEU A 3 23.86 -7.11 8.92
C LEU A 3 24.55 -5.74 8.76
N ALA A 4 23.81 -4.72 8.36
CA ALA A 4 24.32 -3.36 8.25
C ALA A 4 24.61 -2.77 9.64
N ASP A 5 23.70 -2.98 10.60
CA ASP A 5 23.89 -2.56 11.99
C ASP A 5 25.12 -3.22 12.62
N ALA A 6 25.29 -4.52 12.41
CA ALA A 6 26.46 -5.27 12.88
C ALA A 6 27.78 -4.80 12.24
N ALA A 7 27.72 -4.28 11.02
CA ALA A 7 28.86 -3.71 10.31
C ALA A 7 29.06 -2.20 10.57
N GLY A 8 28.18 -1.57 11.37
CA GLY A 8 28.26 -0.12 11.64
C GLY A 8 27.98 0.76 10.41
N VAL A 9 27.18 0.27 9.45
CA VAL A 9 26.81 1.02 8.23
C VAL A 9 25.31 1.27 8.17
N VAL A 10 24.91 2.35 7.50
CA VAL A 10 23.49 2.73 7.36
C VAL A 10 22.82 1.89 6.28
N TYR A 11 21.68 1.29 6.61
CA TYR A 11 20.75 0.68 5.67
C TYR A 11 19.39 1.36 5.79
N THR A 12 18.88 1.91 4.69
CA THR A 12 17.64 2.68 4.67
C THR A 12 16.97 2.57 3.30
N PRO A 13 15.63 2.50 3.24
CA PRO A 13 14.88 2.96 2.08
C PRO A 13 15.30 4.38 1.69
N VAL A 14 15.17 4.71 0.40
CA VAL A 14 15.48 6.05 -0.10
C VAL A 14 14.26 6.94 -0.07
N ASP A 15 14.48 8.23 0.21
CA ASP A 15 13.49 9.26 -0.08
C ASP A 15 13.24 9.33 -1.60
N GLY A 16 12.04 9.76 -1.95
CA GLY A 16 11.56 9.87 -3.33
C GLY A 16 10.72 8.69 -3.78
N ASP A 17 10.92 7.52 -3.18
CA ASP A 17 10.03 6.37 -3.32
C ASP A 17 8.94 6.39 -2.22
N GLN A 18 7.75 5.91 -2.53
CA GLN A 18 6.55 5.98 -1.69
C GLN A 18 6.75 5.40 -0.30
N HIS A 19 7.37 4.23 -0.19
CA HIS A 19 7.53 3.56 1.09
C HIS A 19 8.49 4.29 2.04
N GLY A 20 9.54 4.94 1.51
CA GLY A 20 10.43 5.80 2.30
C GLY A 20 9.72 7.05 2.80
N LEU A 21 9.00 7.74 1.90
CA LEU A 21 8.24 8.95 2.21
C LEU A 21 7.11 8.70 3.20
N LEU A 22 6.37 7.60 3.04
CA LEU A 22 5.31 7.19 3.95
C LEU A 22 5.88 6.89 5.34
N THR A 23 7.01 6.19 5.40
CA THR A 23 7.67 5.89 6.67
C THR A 23 8.07 7.17 7.41
N GLY A 24 8.65 8.14 6.70
CA GLY A 24 8.95 9.46 7.25
C GLY A 24 7.70 10.20 7.76
N LEU A 25 6.63 10.24 6.96
CA LEU A 25 5.39 10.92 7.29
C LEU A 25 4.71 10.31 8.53
N VAL A 26 4.62 8.97 8.60
CA VAL A 26 4.03 8.24 9.74
C VAL A 26 4.86 8.47 11.01
N ARG A 27 6.19 8.43 10.92
CA ARG A 27 7.07 8.68 12.06
C ARG A 27 6.96 10.11 12.55
N TRP A 28 6.90 11.08 11.63
CA TRP A 28 6.68 12.48 11.97
C TRP A 28 5.34 12.69 12.69
N ALA A 29 4.25 12.13 12.15
CA ALA A 29 2.92 12.23 12.78
C ALA A 29 2.92 11.65 14.21
N ARG A 30 3.51 10.47 14.41
CA ARG A 30 3.68 9.87 15.76
C ARG A 30 4.58 10.71 16.67
N GLY A 31 5.64 11.31 16.14
CA GLY A 31 6.52 12.22 16.87
C GLY A 31 5.81 13.48 17.38
N LEU A 32 4.76 13.93 16.69
CA LEU A 32 3.86 15.00 17.14
C LEU A 32 2.84 14.54 18.19
N GLY A 33 2.80 13.25 18.54
CA GLY A 33 1.81 12.67 19.45
C GLY A 33 0.44 12.44 18.81
N LEU A 34 0.36 12.41 17.47
CA LEU A 34 -0.86 12.06 16.76
C LEU A 34 -1.02 10.54 16.71
N GLU A 35 -2.27 10.08 16.86
CA GLU A 35 -2.61 8.69 16.60
C GLU A 35 -2.70 8.48 15.09
N VAL A 36 -2.01 7.46 14.57
CA VAL A 36 -2.07 7.09 13.16
C VAL A 36 -3.17 6.05 12.97
N ILE A 37 -4.27 6.48 12.35
CA ILE A 37 -5.43 5.64 12.05
C ILE A 37 -5.14 4.79 10.82
N ALA A 38 -4.66 5.42 9.76
CA ALA A 38 -4.23 4.76 8.54
C ALA A 38 -3.02 5.47 7.92
N GLY A 39 -2.25 4.75 7.12
CA GLY A 39 -1.19 5.30 6.27
C GLY A 39 -1.21 4.62 4.93
N GLY A 40 -0.68 5.27 3.91
CA GLY A 40 -0.71 4.68 2.58
C GLY A 40 -0.12 5.54 1.50
N LYS A 41 -0.33 5.07 0.27
CA LYS A 41 0.13 5.72 -0.96
C LYS A 41 -1.02 5.81 -1.96
N ALA A 42 -0.94 6.80 -2.84
CA ALA A 42 -1.79 6.86 -4.02
C ALA A 42 -1.15 6.10 -5.16
N ARG A 43 -1.93 5.44 -6.02
CA ARG A 43 -1.38 4.84 -7.24
C ARG A 43 -0.72 5.90 -8.14
N PRO A 44 0.27 5.52 -8.97
CA PRO A 44 0.99 6.48 -9.82
C PRO A 44 0.09 7.15 -10.87
N TYR A 45 -0.99 6.47 -11.28
CA TYR A 45 -1.97 6.99 -12.23
C TYR A 45 -3.29 7.26 -11.52
N ASP A 46 -3.79 8.48 -11.67
CA ASP A 46 -5.08 8.91 -11.14
C ASP A 46 -6.22 8.50 -12.10
N PHE A 47 -7.42 8.34 -11.54
CA PHE A 47 -8.67 8.20 -12.27
C PHE A 47 -9.19 9.62 -12.58
N VAL A 48 -8.92 10.09 -13.79
CA VAL A 48 -9.30 11.41 -14.26
C VAL A 48 -10.71 11.38 -14.85
N TYR A 49 -11.64 11.99 -14.14
CA TYR A 49 -13.05 12.08 -14.49
C TYR A 49 -13.35 13.34 -15.30
N ASP A 50 -13.95 13.15 -16.48
CA ASP A 50 -14.52 14.20 -17.32
C ASP A 50 -16.05 14.05 -17.33
N GLU A 51 -16.73 14.98 -16.67
CA GLU A 51 -18.20 14.98 -16.57
C GLU A 51 -18.89 15.27 -17.91
N ALA A 52 -18.31 16.14 -18.74
CA ALA A 52 -18.89 16.54 -20.01
C ALA A 52 -18.74 15.42 -21.04
N ALA A 53 -17.57 14.79 -21.09
CA ALA A 53 -17.31 13.62 -21.93
C ALA A 53 -17.91 12.33 -21.36
N ARG A 54 -18.28 12.32 -20.08
CA ARG A 54 -18.76 11.14 -19.33
C ARG A 54 -17.75 10.01 -19.38
N THR A 55 -16.50 10.31 -19.08
CA THR A 55 -15.42 9.33 -19.09
C THR A 55 -14.60 9.36 -17.81
N VAL A 56 -14.01 8.22 -17.46
CA VAL A 56 -12.90 8.14 -16.51
C VAL A 56 -11.71 7.54 -17.23
N MET A 57 -10.62 8.29 -17.26
CA MET A 57 -9.36 7.87 -17.86
C MET A 57 -8.34 7.56 -16.77
N CYS A 58 -7.62 6.45 -16.89
CA CYS A 58 -6.49 6.09 -16.05
C CYS A 58 -5.39 5.53 -16.95
N ASP A 59 -4.24 6.18 -16.97
CA ASP A 59 -3.15 5.87 -17.90
C ASP A 59 -3.65 5.79 -19.36
N GLN A 60 -3.57 4.63 -20.01
CA GLN A 60 -4.01 4.41 -21.40
C GLN A 60 -5.45 3.89 -21.52
N GLN A 61 -6.13 3.62 -20.40
CA GLN A 61 -7.48 3.07 -20.40
C GLN A 61 -8.52 4.17 -20.19
N THR A 62 -9.65 4.06 -20.90
CA THR A 62 -10.81 4.95 -20.76
C THR A 62 -12.07 4.14 -20.58
N VAL A 63 -12.85 4.45 -19.54
CA VAL A 63 -14.18 3.90 -19.30
C VAL A 63 -15.22 4.97 -19.61
N THR A 64 -16.19 4.65 -20.47
CA THR A 64 -17.32 5.52 -20.80
C THR A 64 -18.50 5.24 -19.86
N LEU A 65 -19.16 6.30 -19.39
CA LEU A 65 -20.19 6.24 -18.35
C LEU A 65 -21.58 6.47 -18.94
N SER A 66 -22.58 5.78 -18.39
CA SER A 66 -24.00 6.09 -18.64
C SER A 66 -24.45 7.26 -17.76
N ALA A 67 -25.60 7.86 -18.03
CA ALA A 67 -26.12 8.94 -17.19
C ALA A 67 -26.40 8.45 -15.75
N GLU A 68 -26.84 7.21 -15.61
CA GLU A 68 -27.16 6.57 -14.33
C GLU A 68 -25.88 6.24 -13.53
N SER A 69 -24.84 5.74 -14.19
CA SER A 69 -23.61 5.31 -13.49
C SER A 69 -22.79 6.48 -12.93
N MET A 70 -22.98 7.68 -13.45
CA MET A 70 -22.33 8.92 -12.98
C MET A 70 -22.60 9.21 -11.51
N GLN A 71 -23.73 8.74 -10.96
CA GLN A 71 -24.06 8.91 -9.54
C GLN A 71 -23.00 8.28 -8.62
N ALA A 72 -22.32 7.21 -9.04
CA ALA A 72 -21.27 6.57 -8.26
C ALA A 72 -20.02 7.47 -8.08
N LEU A 73 -19.84 8.49 -8.93
CA LEU A 73 -18.70 9.42 -8.87
C LEU A 73 -18.98 10.69 -8.05
N ALA A 74 -20.20 10.80 -7.51
CA ALA A 74 -20.56 11.85 -6.56
C ALA A 74 -19.72 11.74 -5.27
N PRO A 75 -19.52 12.86 -4.54
CA PRO A 75 -18.75 12.85 -3.31
C PRO A 75 -19.29 11.86 -2.26
N ILE A 76 -18.38 11.17 -1.56
CA ILE A 76 -18.70 10.36 -0.39
C ILE A 76 -19.14 11.28 0.76
N THR A 77 -20.20 10.88 1.46
CA THR A 77 -20.71 11.56 2.66
C THR A 77 -20.82 10.56 3.82
N SER A 78 -20.93 11.08 5.05
CA SER A 78 -21.04 10.22 6.23
C SER A 78 -22.21 9.24 6.11
N GLY A 79 -21.88 7.95 6.15
CA GLY A 79 -22.85 6.86 6.13
C GLY A 79 -23.11 6.21 4.77
N ASN A 80 -22.52 6.71 3.67
CA ASN A 80 -22.66 6.08 2.35
C ASN A 80 -21.34 5.50 1.78
N ALA A 81 -20.22 5.62 2.50
CA ALA A 81 -18.89 5.25 2.02
C ALA A 81 -18.84 3.83 1.45
N VAL A 82 -19.36 2.83 2.18
CA VAL A 82 -19.31 1.42 1.75
C VAL A 82 -20.02 1.20 0.41
N ASP A 83 -21.22 1.75 0.24
CA ASP A 83 -22.02 1.55 -0.97
C ASP A 83 -21.44 2.31 -2.17
N VAL A 84 -20.96 3.54 -1.96
CA VAL A 84 -20.29 4.32 -3.01
C VAL A 84 -19.00 3.64 -3.45
N LEU A 85 -18.19 3.12 -2.51
CA LEU A 85 -16.95 2.41 -2.84
C LEU A 85 -17.21 1.12 -3.61
N ARG A 86 -18.26 0.36 -3.24
CA ARG A 86 -18.70 -0.82 -4.01
C ARG A 86 -19.09 -0.42 -5.44
N ALA A 87 -19.94 0.60 -5.58
CA ALA A 87 -20.39 1.08 -6.87
C ALA A 87 -19.23 1.58 -7.76
N ARG A 88 -18.28 2.33 -7.19
CA ARG A 88 -17.08 2.78 -7.91
C ARG A 88 -16.20 1.62 -8.34
N ARG A 89 -15.99 0.63 -7.46
CA ARG A 89 -15.20 -0.58 -7.78
C ARG A 89 -15.78 -1.33 -8.95
N GLU A 90 -17.10 -1.55 -8.96
CA GLU A 90 -17.81 -2.26 -10.03
C GLU A 90 -17.78 -1.46 -11.33
N LEU A 91 -18.08 -0.15 -11.27
CA LEU A 91 -18.09 0.74 -12.43
C LEU A 91 -16.74 0.82 -13.14
N LEU A 92 -15.64 0.73 -12.38
CA LEU A 92 -14.28 0.92 -12.87
C LEU A 92 -13.45 -0.36 -12.79
N ALA A 93 -14.11 -1.53 -12.85
CA ALA A 93 -13.47 -2.84 -12.73
C ALA A 93 -12.53 -3.19 -13.91
N GLU A 94 -12.73 -2.56 -15.08
CA GLU A 94 -11.89 -2.77 -16.28
C GLU A 94 -10.48 -2.17 -16.13
N ILE A 95 -10.32 -1.21 -15.22
CA ILE A 95 -9.03 -0.60 -14.88
C ILE A 95 -8.48 -1.35 -13.66
N GLN A 96 -7.24 -1.82 -13.74
CA GLN A 96 -6.59 -2.45 -12.59
C GLN A 96 -6.55 -1.46 -11.41
N GLN A 97 -7.09 -1.84 -10.26
CA GLN A 97 -7.21 -0.96 -9.07
C GLN A 97 -6.10 -1.18 -8.05
N VAL A 98 -5.48 -2.36 -8.03
CA VAL A 98 -4.27 -2.64 -7.23
C VAL A 98 -3.42 -3.62 -8.02
N GLY A 99 -2.13 -3.32 -8.12
CA GLY A 99 -1.12 -4.17 -8.73
C GLY A 99 -0.12 -4.69 -7.70
N GLU A 100 0.73 -5.61 -8.15
CA GLU A 100 1.83 -6.11 -7.32
C GLU A 100 2.77 -5.00 -6.81
N PRO A 101 3.16 -3.99 -7.62
CA PRO A 101 4.04 -2.91 -7.14
C PRO A 101 3.42 -2.14 -5.97
N ASP A 102 2.10 -1.91 -6.02
CA ASP A 102 1.38 -1.19 -4.97
C ASP A 102 1.42 -1.95 -3.63
N VAL A 103 1.26 -3.28 -3.67
CA VAL A 103 1.32 -4.14 -2.48
C VAL A 103 2.76 -4.30 -2.00
N CYS A 104 3.74 -4.38 -2.91
CA CYS A 104 5.17 -4.42 -2.58
C CYS A 104 5.60 -3.17 -1.78
N GLU A 105 5.21 -1.99 -2.26
CA GLU A 105 5.46 -0.71 -1.58
C GLU A 105 4.79 -0.66 -0.20
N ALA A 106 3.54 -1.13 -0.10
CA ALA A 106 2.81 -1.22 1.16
C ALA A 106 3.50 -2.18 2.16
N VAL A 107 3.99 -3.34 1.71
CA VAL A 107 4.74 -4.30 2.54
C VAL A 107 6.01 -3.67 3.09
N ASN A 108 6.77 -2.95 2.24
CA ASN A 108 8.00 -2.27 2.68
C ASN A 108 7.71 -1.23 3.76
N ALA A 109 6.68 -0.39 3.58
CA ALA A 109 6.28 0.60 4.56
C ALA A 109 5.72 -0.04 5.85
N ALA A 110 4.91 -1.09 5.76
CA ALA A 110 4.38 -1.82 6.90
C ALA A 110 5.49 -2.38 7.79
N ASN A 111 6.49 -3.01 7.17
CA ASN A 111 7.65 -3.58 7.86
C ASN A 111 8.50 -2.50 8.58
N ALA A 112 8.45 -1.25 8.12
CA ALA A 112 9.17 -0.11 8.72
C ALA A 112 8.34 0.75 9.69
N THR A 113 7.00 0.62 9.66
CA THR A 113 6.06 1.48 10.42
C THR A 113 5.15 0.71 11.37
N ALA A 114 5.09 -0.61 11.29
CA ALA A 114 4.12 -1.46 12.01
C ALA A 114 2.65 -1.16 11.68
N LEU A 115 2.37 -0.46 10.58
CA LEU A 115 1.02 -0.42 10.01
C LEU A 115 0.75 -1.76 9.32
N LEU A 116 -0.45 -2.29 9.44
CA LEU A 116 -0.82 -3.61 8.90
C LEU A 116 -2.04 -3.52 8.00
N ALA A 117 -2.13 -4.39 6.99
CA ALA A 117 -3.30 -4.47 6.14
C ALA A 117 -4.54 -4.84 6.97
N ASP A 118 -5.67 -4.21 6.70
CA ASP A 118 -6.94 -4.57 7.35
C ASP A 118 -7.49 -5.89 6.78
N ILE A 119 -7.35 -6.07 5.46
CA ILE A 119 -7.62 -7.29 4.70
C ILE A 119 -6.45 -7.63 3.76
N PRO A 120 -6.19 -8.90 3.42
CA PRO A 120 -5.03 -9.29 2.60
C PRO A 120 -4.94 -8.60 1.24
N GLU A 121 -6.07 -8.35 0.59
CA GLU A 121 -6.15 -7.73 -0.74
C GLU A 121 -5.95 -6.20 -0.71
N LEU A 122 -5.88 -5.60 0.48
CA LEU A 122 -6.06 -4.16 0.73
C LEU A 122 -7.45 -3.66 0.31
N HIS A 123 -7.93 -2.55 0.90
CA HIS A 123 -9.19 -1.97 0.46
C HIS A 123 -9.05 -1.28 -0.90
N ALA A 124 -7.91 -0.67 -1.20
CA ALA A 124 -7.62 -0.01 -2.48
C ALA A 124 -8.72 0.96 -2.98
N PRO A 125 -9.38 1.77 -2.12
CA PRO A 125 -10.61 2.45 -2.50
C PRO A 125 -10.38 3.51 -3.59
N ILE A 126 -11.38 3.69 -4.45
CA ILE A 126 -11.42 4.78 -5.44
C ILE A 126 -12.04 6.01 -4.77
N VAL A 127 -11.22 7.01 -4.47
CA VAL A 127 -11.57 8.15 -3.62
C VAL A 127 -11.02 9.46 -4.16
N ARG A 128 -11.71 10.56 -3.90
CA ARG A 128 -11.13 11.90 -4.02
C ARG A 128 -10.17 12.11 -2.85
N THR A 129 -9.15 12.96 -3.01
CA THR A 129 -8.22 13.30 -1.92
C THR A 129 -8.95 13.77 -0.67
N THR A 130 -10.04 14.53 -0.83
CA THR A 130 -10.88 15.02 0.27
C THR A 130 -11.69 13.94 0.98
N GLU A 131 -11.85 12.76 0.38
CA GLU A 131 -12.62 11.64 0.95
C GLU A 131 -11.73 10.66 1.72
N ILE A 132 -10.39 10.77 1.64
CA ILE A 132 -9.47 9.79 2.25
C ILE A 132 -9.68 9.69 3.77
N ALA A 133 -9.83 10.81 4.48
CA ALA A 133 -10.08 10.79 5.92
C ALA A 133 -11.47 10.25 6.29
N GLU A 134 -12.47 10.41 5.41
CA GLU A 134 -13.82 9.86 5.59
C GLU A 134 -13.79 8.34 5.44
N VAL A 135 -13.09 7.84 4.42
CA VAL A 135 -13.07 6.42 4.06
C VAL A 135 -12.09 5.62 4.92
N LEU A 136 -10.84 6.05 5.01
CA LEU A 136 -9.77 5.33 5.70
C LEU A 136 -9.69 5.72 7.19
N CYS A 137 -10.85 5.67 7.85
CA CYS A 137 -10.98 5.69 9.29
C CYS A 137 -11.78 4.47 9.77
N THR A 138 -11.92 4.29 11.09
CA THR A 138 -12.61 3.12 11.64
C THR A 138 -14.11 3.14 11.31
N ALA A 139 -14.76 1.99 11.32
CA ALA A 139 -16.22 1.92 11.21
C ALA A 139 -16.93 2.74 12.32
N ALA A 140 -16.33 2.82 13.51
CA ALA A 140 -16.84 3.65 14.60
C ALA A 140 -16.76 5.15 14.26
N ASP A 141 -15.82 5.56 13.40
CA ASP A 141 -15.66 6.92 12.87
C ASP A 141 -16.41 7.17 11.56
N GLY A 142 -17.12 6.16 11.03
CA GLY A 142 -17.89 6.24 9.79
C GLY A 142 -17.17 5.74 8.53
N GLY A 143 -15.91 5.33 8.66
CA GLY A 143 -15.11 4.76 7.57
C GLY A 143 -15.29 3.26 7.41
N VAL A 144 -14.33 2.63 6.72
CA VAL A 144 -14.40 1.20 6.34
C VAL A 144 -13.47 0.29 7.13
N LEU A 145 -12.58 0.85 7.95
CA LEU A 145 -11.53 0.08 8.62
C LEU A 145 -12.05 -0.62 9.88
N ALA A 146 -11.62 -1.85 10.11
CA ALA A 146 -11.94 -2.56 11.35
C ALA A 146 -11.13 -2.08 12.57
N ARG A 147 -9.97 -1.45 12.34
CA ARG A 147 -9.03 -1.00 13.38
C ARG A 147 -8.22 0.22 12.95
N THR A 148 -7.53 0.84 13.91
CA THR A 148 -6.49 1.84 13.66
C THR A 148 -5.15 1.16 13.34
N GLY A 149 -4.15 1.94 12.91
CA GLY A 149 -2.84 1.41 12.51
C GLY A 149 -2.86 0.62 11.20
N VAL A 150 -3.72 1.00 10.26
CA VAL A 150 -3.87 0.29 8.97
C VAL A 150 -2.93 0.83 7.91
N ILE A 151 -2.41 -0.03 7.04
CA ILE A 151 -1.82 0.39 5.75
C ILE A 151 -2.75 0.05 4.59
N ASP A 152 -2.88 0.97 3.65
CA ASP A 152 -3.69 0.77 2.44
C ASP A 152 -3.13 1.56 1.24
N VAL A 153 -3.75 1.37 0.08
CA VAL A 153 -3.46 2.08 -1.18
C VAL A 153 -4.72 2.83 -1.59
N VAL A 154 -4.60 3.98 -2.25
CA VAL A 154 -5.78 4.67 -2.81
C VAL A 154 -5.68 4.85 -4.31
N ASN A 155 -6.81 4.73 -4.98
CA ASN A 155 -7.01 5.13 -6.37
C ASN A 155 -7.62 6.53 -6.36
N VAL A 156 -6.89 7.55 -6.80
CA VAL A 156 -7.37 8.92 -6.71
C VAL A 156 -8.32 9.24 -7.86
N LEU A 157 -9.59 9.47 -7.53
CA LEU A 157 -10.59 10.02 -8.44
C LEU A 157 -10.52 11.54 -8.37
N ARG A 158 -10.34 12.20 -9.52
CA ARG A 158 -10.31 13.66 -9.59
C ARG A 158 -10.73 14.16 -10.96
N ARG A 159 -11.04 15.45 -11.05
CA ARG A 159 -11.12 16.15 -12.33
C ARG A 159 -9.72 16.58 -12.82
N ALA A 160 -9.63 16.95 -14.09
CA ALA A 160 -8.40 17.46 -14.69
C ALA A 160 -7.87 18.75 -14.04
N ASP A 161 -8.77 19.59 -13.50
CA ASP A 161 -8.48 20.86 -12.82
C ASP A 161 -8.21 20.71 -11.31
N GLU A 162 -8.35 19.50 -10.77
CA GLU A 162 -8.09 19.19 -9.37
C GLU A 162 -6.67 18.63 -9.18
N PRO A 163 -6.01 18.89 -8.03
CA PRO A 163 -4.70 18.33 -7.76
C PRO A 163 -4.79 16.80 -7.61
N GLY A 164 -3.92 16.10 -8.33
CA GLY A 164 -3.66 14.67 -8.12
C GLY A 164 -2.85 14.40 -6.86
N LEU A 165 -2.66 13.11 -6.56
CA LEU A 165 -1.62 12.70 -5.63
C LEU A 165 -0.37 12.21 -6.36
N GLY A 166 -0.43 11.88 -7.66
CA GLY A 166 0.78 11.63 -8.47
C GLY A 166 1.73 10.60 -7.86
N GLY A 167 1.18 9.50 -7.33
CA GLY A 167 1.96 8.53 -6.55
C GLY A 167 2.42 9.01 -5.17
N GLY A 168 1.83 10.04 -4.61
CA GLY A 168 2.17 10.59 -3.29
C GLY A 168 1.79 9.67 -2.14
N VAL A 169 2.01 10.15 -0.92
CA VAL A 169 1.75 9.40 0.33
C VAL A 169 0.83 10.16 1.27
N PHE A 170 0.15 9.44 2.15
CA PHE A 170 -0.77 10.04 3.11
C PHE A 170 -0.77 9.29 4.45
N THR A 171 -1.27 9.97 5.48
CA THR A 171 -1.68 9.37 6.74
C THR A 171 -2.95 10.02 7.25
N VAL A 172 -3.90 9.18 7.66
CA VAL A 172 -5.10 9.59 8.40
C VAL A 172 -4.77 9.52 9.88
N VAL A 173 -5.01 10.62 10.58
CA VAL A 173 -4.63 10.80 11.98
C VAL A 173 -5.81 11.24 12.84
N ALA A 174 -5.69 11.02 14.14
CA ALA A 174 -6.51 11.63 15.17
C ALA A 174 -5.62 12.30 16.23
N ALA A 175 -6.14 13.32 16.92
CA ALA A 175 -5.44 13.93 18.05
C ALA A 175 -6.19 13.70 19.36
N GLY A 176 -5.45 13.36 20.42
CA GLY A 176 -6.01 13.15 21.75
C GLY A 176 -6.41 14.43 22.50
N HIS A 177 -6.04 15.62 22.01
CA HIS A 177 -6.29 16.89 22.71
C HIS A 177 -7.17 17.84 21.89
N ALA A 178 -8.39 18.10 22.39
CA ALA A 178 -9.45 18.81 21.66
C ALA A 178 -9.04 20.21 21.15
N ARG A 179 -8.27 20.99 21.94
CA ARG A 179 -7.82 22.33 21.52
C ARG A 179 -6.83 22.25 20.35
N THR A 180 -5.90 21.30 20.40
CA THR A 180 -4.93 21.09 19.32
C THR A 180 -5.65 20.65 18.05
N TRP A 181 -6.65 19.78 18.20
CA TRP A 181 -7.44 19.30 17.08
C TRP A 181 -8.29 20.39 16.43
N ALA A 182 -8.93 21.24 17.23
CA ALA A 182 -9.66 22.41 16.75
C ALA A 182 -8.73 23.37 15.98
N PHE A 183 -7.53 23.63 16.51
CA PHE A 183 -6.53 24.47 15.85
C PHE A 183 -6.09 23.89 14.48
N MET A 184 -5.84 22.58 14.39
CA MET A 184 -5.51 21.95 13.11
C MET A 184 -6.64 22.09 12.08
N ARG A 185 -7.90 21.97 12.52
CA ARG A 185 -9.07 22.22 11.67
C ARG A 185 -9.09 23.64 11.13
N GLU A 186 -8.86 24.64 11.99
CA GLU A 186 -8.80 26.06 11.60
C GLU A 186 -7.68 26.36 10.59
N LYS A 187 -6.60 25.57 10.61
CA LYS A 187 -5.51 25.66 9.61
C LYS A 187 -5.83 24.98 8.28
N GLY A 188 -7.02 24.40 8.13
CA GLY A 188 -7.48 23.78 6.89
C GLY A 188 -7.09 22.31 6.75
N LEU A 189 -6.78 21.62 7.85
CA LEU A 189 -6.62 20.17 7.81
C LEU A 189 -7.91 19.53 7.29
N LEU A 190 -7.82 18.74 6.22
CA LEU A 190 -8.96 18.02 5.67
C LEU A 190 -9.41 16.96 6.67
N MET A 191 -10.67 17.04 7.12
CA MET A 191 -11.22 16.13 8.13
C MET A 191 -12.41 15.34 7.58
N ASN A 192 -12.68 14.18 8.18
CA ASN A 192 -13.95 13.49 7.98
C ASN A 192 -15.13 14.35 8.49
N ALA A 193 -16.35 14.03 8.08
CA ALA A 193 -17.55 14.77 8.41
C ALA A 193 -17.82 14.84 9.93
N ARG A 194 -17.40 13.81 10.68
CA ARG A 194 -17.49 13.78 12.15
C ARG A 194 -16.43 14.61 12.85
N GLY A 195 -15.39 15.02 12.11
CA GLY A 195 -14.24 15.73 12.65
C GLY A 195 -13.41 14.91 13.63
N SER A 196 -13.46 13.57 13.58
CA SER A 196 -12.68 12.66 14.42
C SER A 196 -11.34 12.27 13.78
N CYS A 197 -11.25 12.31 12.45
CA CYS A 197 -10.04 11.96 11.70
C CYS A 197 -9.67 13.06 10.71
N GLY A 198 -8.37 13.23 10.46
CA GLY A 198 -7.83 14.23 9.54
C GLY A 198 -6.73 13.68 8.63
N LEU A 199 -6.55 14.28 7.47
CA LEU A 199 -5.60 13.84 6.43
C LEU A 199 -4.34 14.70 6.42
N LEU A 200 -3.19 14.07 6.60
CA LEU A 200 -1.87 14.62 6.30
C LEU A 200 -1.36 13.94 5.04
N TYR A 201 -0.93 14.68 4.03
CA TYR A 201 -0.52 14.09 2.76
C TYR A 201 0.59 14.88 2.08
N ARG A 202 1.35 14.16 1.26
CA ARG A 202 2.36 14.68 0.34
C ARG A 202 1.96 14.28 -1.08
N PRO A 203 1.50 15.22 -1.92
CA PRO A 203 0.89 14.90 -3.22
C PRO A 203 1.91 14.64 -4.34
N TYR A 204 3.16 14.32 -4.00
CA TYR A 204 4.22 14.05 -4.96
C TYR A 204 5.20 13.01 -4.39
N HIS A 205 5.77 12.22 -5.29
CA HIS A 205 6.99 11.44 -5.06
C HIS A 205 7.91 11.69 -6.27
N LEU A 206 9.14 12.17 -6.05
CA LEU A 206 10.01 12.62 -7.14
C LEU A 206 11.12 11.61 -7.47
N LEU A 207 10.97 10.36 -7.02
CA LEU A 207 11.87 9.25 -7.33
C LEU A 207 13.34 9.62 -7.07
N GLY A 208 14.22 9.33 -8.02
CA GLY A 208 15.66 9.60 -7.92
C GLY A 208 16.04 11.06 -7.65
N VAL A 209 15.16 12.03 -7.86
CA VAL A 209 15.42 13.44 -7.55
C VAL A 209 15.61 13.67 -6.05
N GLU A 210 14.98 12.86 -5.19
CA GLU A 210 15.06 13.01 -3.73
C GLU A 210 16.12 12.10 -3.09
N THR A 211 16.59 11.06 -3.79
CA THR A 211 17.62 10.14 -3.30
C THR A 211 18.88 10.86 -2.76
N PRO A 212 19.37 11.98 -3.33
CA PRO A 212 20.50 12.72 -2.76
C PRO A 212 20.30 13.13 -1.29
N VAL A 213 19.07 13.41 -0.85
CA VAL A 213 18.78 13.77 0.55
C VAL A 213 19.07 12.58 1.47
N THR A 214 18.68 11.37 1.07
CA THR A 214 19.00 10.15 1.80
C THR A 214 20.49 9.88 1.85
N LEU A 215 21.22 10.09 0.74
CA LEU A 215 22.67 9.93 0.73
C LEU A 215 23.35 10.91 1.69
N LEU A 216 22.95 12.18 1.70
CA LEU A 216 23.50 13.18 2.60
C LEU A 216 23.20 12.82 4.07
N ALA A 217 21.99 12.38 4.40
CA ALA A 217 21.65 11.94 5.75
C ALA A 217 22.47 10.71 6.19
N ALA A 218 22.58 9.70 5.32
CA ALA A 218 23.30 8.48 5.63
C ALA A 218 24.82 8.72 5.76
N VAL A 219 25.43 9.49 4.86
CA VAL A 219 26.88 9.68 4.81
C VAL A 219 27.37 10.77 5.76
N LEU A 220 26.67 11.91 5.85
CA LEU A 220 27.12 13.03 6.68
C LEU A 220 26.66 12.92 8.14
N LEU A 221 25.49 12.32 8.37
CA LEU A 221 24.89 12.24 9.71
C LEU A 221 24.86 10.83 10.28
N GLY A 222 25.13 9.80 9.47
CA GLY A 222 24.98 8.41 9.90
C GLY A 222 23.53 8.01 10.19
N LEU A 223 22.55 8.71 9.58
CA LEU A 223 21.13 8.54 9.88
C LEU A 223 20.35 7.91 8.71
N PRO A 224 19.46 6.94 8.97
CA PRO A 224 18.51 6.46 7.97
C PRO A 224 17.36 7.44 7.79
N THR A 225 16.82 7.56 6.57
CA THR A 225 15.64 8.37 6.24
C THR A 225 14.33 7.57 6.32
N GLY A 226 14.37 6.30 5.92
CA GLY A 226 13.26 5.34 6.01
C GLY A 226 13.18 4.61 7.36
N GLY A 227 13.75 5.19 8.41
CA GLY A 227 13.67 4.66 9.77
C GLY A 227 14.71 3.60 10.15
N SER A 228 14.80 3.34 11.46
CA SER A 228 15.83 2.49 12.08
C SER A 228 15.37 1.07 12.41
N GLU A 229 14.06 0.82 12.41
CA GLU A 229 13.46 -0.47 12.77
C GLU A 229 12.73 -1.01 11.54
N VAL A 230 13.22 -2.13 11.00
CA VAL A 230 12.60 -2.85 9.88
C VAL A 230 12.50 -4.30 10.31
N LEU A 231 11.27 -4.77 10.51
CA LEU A 231 10.97 -6.14 10.91
C LEU A 231 10.08 -6.80 9.85
N PRO A 232 10.27 -8.10 9.57
CA PRO A 232 9.38 -8.84 8.68
C PRO A 232 8.04 -9.07 9.38
N ARG A 233 7.14 -8.10 9.33
CA ARG A 233 5.79 -8.19 9.91
C ARG A 233 4.82 -8.82 8.91
N VAL A 234 5.02 -8.52 7.63
CA VAL A 234 4.23 -9.00 6.51
C VAL A 234 5.09 -9.35 5.31
N ASP A 235 4.58 -10.25 4.48
CA ASP A 235 5.11 -10.62 3.18
C ASP A 235 4.11 -10.29 2.08
N LEU A 236 4.63 -9.94 0.90
CA LEU A 236 3.87 -9.96 -0.34
C LEU A 236 3.78 -11.42 -0.81
N ALA A 237 2.58 -11.96 -0.93
CA ALA A 237 2.30 -13.28 -1.48
C ALA A 237 1.50 -13.18 -2.79
N ALA A 238 1.31 -14.30 -3.47
CA ALA A 238 0.52 -14.39 -4.69
C ALA A 238 -0.57 -15.46 -4.58
N ARG A 239 -1.78 -15.12 -5.03
CA ARG A 239 -2.87 -16.07 -5.29
C ARG A 239 -3.07 -16.22 -6.80
N THR A 240 -3.14 -17.43 -7.32
CA THR A 240 -3.39 -17.67 -8.75
C THR A 240 -4.78 -17.17 -9.16
N THR A 241 -4.91 -16.62 -10.37
CA THR A 241 -6.22 -16.23 -10.95
C THR A 241 -6.65 -17.13 -12.12
N ARG A 242 -5.81 -18.10 -12.48
CA ARG A 242 -6.09 -19.19 -13.40
C ARG A 242 -5.46 -20.48 -12.88
N ASP A 243 -5.81 -21.60 -13.49
CA ASP A 243 -5.11 -22.87 -13.30
C ASP A 243 -3.71 -22.81 -13.93
N PHE A 244 -2.72 -23.33 -13.22
CA PHE A 244 -1.37 -23.60 -13.71
C PHE A 244 -1.10 -25.11 -13.69
N ARG A 245 -0.28 -25.58 -14.63
CA ARG A 245 0.20 -26.95 -14.72
C ARG A 245 1.58 -27.10 -14.09
N ALA A 246 1.86 -28.29 -13.58
CA ALA A 246 3.21 -28.69 -13.22
C ALA A 246 4.15 -28.45 -14.40
N GLY A 247 5.33 -27.90 -14.10
CA GLY A 247 6.32 -27.51 -15.08
C GLY A 247 6.16 -26.09 -15.65
N GLU A 248 5.05 -25.38 -15.41
CA GLU A 248 4.94 -23.96 -15.76
C GLU A 248 5.85 -23.09 -14.87
N VAL A 249 6.39 -22.02 -15.44
CA VAL A 249 7.16 -21.00 -14.71
C VAL A 249 6.22 -19.92 -14.22
N VAL A 250 6.32 -19.55 -12.94
CA VAL A 250 5.52 -18.47 -12.36
C VAL A 250 5.93 -17.13 -13.00
N PRO A 251 5.01 -16.42 -13.68
CA PRO A 251 5.35 -15.21 -14.43
C PRO A 251 5.49 -13.99 -13.50
N MET A 252 6.31 -13.02 -13.92
CA MET A 252 6.40 -11.68 -13.33
C MET A 252 6.08 -10.63 -14.39
N GLY A 253 5.33 -9.59 -14.03
CA GLY A 253 4.96 -8.49 -14.91
C GLY A 253 3.68 -7.80 -14.48
N HIS A 254 3.30 -6.74 -15.21
CA HIS A 254 2.15 -5.90 -14.86
C HIS A 254 0.78 -6.60 -15.06
N HIS A 255 0.70 -7.54 -16.00
CA HIS A 255 -0.51 -8.28 -16.35
C HIS A 255 -0.26 -9.79 -16.28
N VAL A 256 -0.08 -10.28 -15.06
CA VAL A 256 0.09 -11.71 -14.79
C VAL A 256 -1.13 -12.29 -14.09
N PRO A 257 -1.41 -13.59 -14.24
CA PRO A 257 -2.58 -14.22 -13.62
C PRO A 257 -2.30 -14.57 -12.14
N LEU A 258 -1.84 -13.56 -11.40
CA LEU A 258 -1.55 -13.60 -9.97
C LEU A 258 -2.16 -12.36 -9.32
N GLN A 259 -2.93 -12.58 -8.27
CA GLN A 259 -3.43 -11.54 -7.38
C GLN A 259 -2.43 -11.34 -6.25
N PRO A 260 -1.87 -10.13 -6.06
CA PRO A 260 -0.97 -9.85 -4.95
C PRO A 260 -1.77 -9.78 -3.64
N LEU A 261 -1.19 -10.31 -2.56
CA LEU A 261 -1.77 -10.31 -1.22
C LEU A 261 -0.72 -9.88 -0.20
N MET A 262 -1.14 -9.14 0.80
CA MET A 262 -0.34 -8.80 1.97
C MET A 262 -0.71 -9.72 3.12
N LEU A 263 0.18 -10.64 3.47
CA LEU A 263 -0.05 -11.64 4.51
C LEU A 263 0.93 -11.47 5.67
N PRO A 264 0.59 -11.88 6.90
CA PRO A 264 1.56 -11.95 7.99
C PRO A 264 2.80 -12.74 7.57
N ALA A 265 3.98 -12.22 7.90
CA ALA A 265 5.22 -12.91 7.60
C ALA A 265 5.32 -14.16 8.46
N VAL A 266 5.65 -15.29 7.82
CA VAL A 266 5.80 -16.59 8.46
C VAL A 266 7.15 -17.20 8.07
N PRO A 267 7.78 -18.02 8.93
CA PRO A 267 9.01 -18.70 8.56
C PRO A 267 8.78 -19.63 7.37
N VAL A 268 9.82 -19.92 6.60
CA VAL A 268 9.78 -20.94 5.53
C VAL A 268 9.20 -22.25 6.07
N GLY A 269 8.16 -22.77 5.41
CA GLY A 269 7.51 -24.04 5.73
C GLY A 269 6.63 -24.48 4.56
N ASP A 270 6.47 -25.79 4.38
CA ASP A 270 5.89 -26.39 3.17
C ASP A 270 4.52 -25.81 2.79
N ASP A 271 3.61 -25.67 3.77
CA ASP A 271 2.25 -25.15 3.58
C ASP A 271 2.13 -23.63 3.83
N HIS A 272 3.23 -22.96 4.14
CA HIS A 272 3.23 -21.52 4.34
C HIS A 272 3.25 -20.79 3.00
N ALA A 273 2.59 -19.62 2.96
CA ALA A 273 2.61 -18.75 1.80
C ALA A 273 4.06 -18.38 1.43
N LEU A 274 4.40 -18.56 0.16
CA LEU A 274 5.69 -18.21 -0.39
C LEU A 274 5.69 -16.71 -0.76
N PRO A 275 6.67 -15.92 -0.29
CA PRO A 275 6.86 -14.55 -0.76
C PRO A 275 6.95 -14.48 -2.28
N TYR A 276 6.23 -13.54 -2.89
CA TYR A 276 6.07 -13.37 -4.34
C TYR A 276 7.41 -13.42 -5.09
N PHE A 277 8.42 -12.69 -4.61
CA PHE A 277 9.74 -12.65 -5.24
C PHE A 277 10.60 -13.91 -5.06
N LEU A 278 10.18 -14.83 -4.19
CA LEU A 278 10.74 -16.19 -4.15
C LEU A 278 9.97 -17.14 -5.09
N ALA A 279 8.74 -16.81 -5.47
CA ALA A 279 7.90 -17.63 -6.34
C ALA A 279 8.16 -17.36 -7.83
N VAL A 280 8.22 -16.09 -8.24
CA VAL A 280 8.36 -15.72 -9.65
C VAL A 280 9.66 -16.24 -10.26
N HIS A 281 9.59 -16.54 -11.55
CA HIS A 281 10.68 -17.14 -12.35
C HIS A 281 11.09 -18.55 -11.96
N ASN A 282 10.43 -19.17 -10.97
CA ASN A 282 10.64 -20.55 -10.59
C ASN A 282 9.55 -21.46 -11.15
N GLN A 283 9.88 -22.74 -11.29
CA GLN A 283 9.02 -23.75 -11.89
C GLN A 283 8.10 -24.38 -10.83
N LEU A 284 6.83 -24.56 -11.19
CA LEU A 284 5.86 -25.29 -10.37
C LEU A 284 6.13 -26.79 -10.44
N MET A 285 6.14 -27.44 -9.29
CA MET A 285 6.31 -28.89 -9.14
C MET A 285 4.98 -29.66 -9.32
N VAL A 286 3.86 -28.96 -9.18
CA VAL A 286 2.51 -29.52 -9.15
C VAL A 286 1.54 -28.66 -9.97
N ASP A 287 0.41 -29.24 -10.36
CA ASP A 287 -0.73 -28.47 -10.87
C ASP A 287 -1.28 -27.57 -9.74
N VAL A 288 -1.50 -26.30 -10.03
CA VAL A 288 -2.01 -25.31 -9.07
C VAL A 288 -3.32 -24.71 -9.59
N PRO A 289 -4.48 -25.04 -8.98
CA PRO A 289 -5.76 -24.49 -9.39
C PRO A 289 -5.84 -22.97 -9.22
N ALA A 290 -6.74 -22.31 -9.95
CA ALA A 290 -7.11 -20.92 -9.72
C ALA A 290 -7.57 -20.69 -8.27
N GLY A 291 -7.25 -19.52 -7.71
CA GLY A 291 -7.59 -19.14 -6.34
C GLY A 291 -6.64 -19.68 -5.27
N THR A 292 -5.57 -20.37 -5.66
CA THR A 292 -4.62 -20.98 -4.73
C THR A 292 -3.49 -20.01 -4.38
N ILE A 293 -3.18 -19.86 -3.08
CA ILE A 293 -1.99 -19.12 -2.63
C ILE A 293 -0.75 -19.98 -2.90
N LEU A 294 0.27 -19.41 -3.53
CA LEU A 294 1.52 -20.11 -3.77
C LEU A 294 2.24 -20.38 -2.44
N THR A 295 2.63 -21.63 -2.22
CA THR A 295 3.34 -22.09 -1.01
C THR A 295 4.71 -22.65 -1.36
N TYR A 296 5.56 -22.86 -0.35
CA TYR A 296 6.92 -23.34 -0.55
C TYR A 296 6.98 -24.73 -1.22
N ASN A 297 6.08 -25.65 -0.87
CA ASN A 297 6.07 -27.01 -1.44
C ASN A 297 5.62 -27.08 -2.91
N MET A 298 5.05 -26.00 -3.46
CA MET A 298 4.60 -25.97 -4.86
C MET A 298 5.74 -25.71 -5.84
N LEU A 299 6.92 -25.29 -5.37
CA LEU A 299 8.06 -24.91 -6.22
C LEU A 299 9.33 -25.62 -5.79
N GLU A 300 10.22 -25.83 -6.75
CA GLU A 300 11.59 -26.25 -6.46
C GLU A 300 12.42 -25.03 -6.04
N GLU A 301 13.06 -25.10 -4.86
CA GLU A 301 14.00 -24.07 -4.43
C GLU A 301 15.20 -24.03 -5.39
N PRO A 302 15.52 -22.88 -6.00
CA PRO A 302 16.63 -22.81 -6.96
C PRO A 302 17.97 -23.08 -6.28
N PRO A 303 18.85 -23.90 -6.89
CA PRO A 303 20.16 -24.18 -6.32
C PRO A 303 20.97 -22.88 -6.19
N GLU A 304 21.70 -22.76 -5.08
CA GLU A 304 22.61 -21.64 -4.80
C GLU A 304 21.94 -20.25 -4.77
N SER A 305 20.61 -20.17 -4.57
CA SER A 305 19.91 -18.90 -4.52
C SER A 305 20.27 -18.07 -3.29
N ARG A 306 20.94 -16.94 -3.52
CA ARG A 306 21.29 -15.98 -2.46
C ARG A 306 20.04 -15.42 -1.77
N LEU A 307 18.96 -15.20 -2.52
CA LEU A 307 17.72 -14.63 -1.99
C LEU A 307 17.06 -15.62 -1.01
N TRP A 308 16.94 -16.89 -1.38
CA TRP A 308 16.41 -17.94 -0.50
C TRP A 308 17.28 -18.17 0.72
N ALA A 309 18.61 -18.17 0.56
CA ALA A 309 19.54 -18.27 1.69
C ALA A 309 19.39 -17.09 2.68
N LEU A 310 19.21 -15.87 2.17
CA LEU A 310 18.94 -14.68 2.98
C LEU A 310 17.57 -14.75 3.67
N ARG A 311 16.53 -15.25 3.00
CA ARG A 311 15.21 -15.47 3.62
C ARG A 311 15.32 -16.45 4.79
N ARG A 312 15.95 -17.62 4.60
CA ARG A 312 16.13 -18.59 5.69
C ARG A 312 16.95 -17.99 6.85
N ALA A 313 17.94 -17.15 6.57
CA ALA A 313 18.70 -16.45 7.60
C ALA A 313 17.85 -15.40 8.34
N GLN A 314 16.99 -14.67 7.64
CA GLN A 314 16.03 -13.74 8.23
C GLN A 314 15.09 -14.49 9.19
N ASP A 315 14.50 -15.60 8.75
CA ASP A 315 13.53 -16.36 9.55
C ASP A 315 14.17 -16.89 10.84
N ARG A 316 15.37 -17.47 10.72
CA ARG A 316 16.22 -17.91 11.85
C ARG A 316 16.73 -16.78 12.75
N THR A 317 16.42 -15.53 12.47
CA THR A 317 16.84 -14.41 13.33
C THR A 317 15.64 -13.66 13.88
N LEU A 318 14.55 -13.54 13.10
CA LEU A 318 13.48 -12.57 13.33
C LEU A 318 12.08 -13.15 13.42
N LEU A 319 11.86 -14.38 12.96
CA LEU A 319 10.54 -15.02 12.92
C LEU A 319 10.52 -16.32 13.73
N HIS A 320 11.38 -16.44 14.74
CA HIS A 320 11.42 -17.59 15.63
C HIS A 320 10.03 -17.88 16.21
N THR A 321 9.55 -19.09 15.98
CA THR A 321 8.53 -19.75 16.80
C THR A 321 9.08 -20.08 18.18
#